data_AF-A0A946MU67-F1
#
_entry.id   AF-A0A946MU67-F1
#
_cell.length_a   1.000
_cell.length_b   1.000
_cell.length_c   1.000
_cell.angle_alpha   90.00
_cell.angle_beta   90.00
_cell.angle_gamma   90.00
#
_symmetry.space_group_name_H-M   'P 1'
#
loop_
_entity.id
_entity.type
_entity.pdbx_description
1 polymer ?
#
loop_
_entity_poly.entity_id
_entity_poly.type
_entity_poly.pdbx_seq_one_letter_code
_entity_poly.pdbx_strand_id
1 'polypeptide(L)' 'MNSTDQSILSCLLEALQSLQNPWLITITKTIGSSPRPVGSLVAFKPDGSQTGSVSGGCVEEDLIARLL' A
#
# COMPACT_ATOMS: atom_id res chain seq x y z
N MET A 1 5.06 -19.94 -3.07
CA MET A 1 4.86 -18.51 -3.38
C MET A 1 3.93 -17.93 -2.34
N ASN A 2 4.36 -16.90 -1.60
CA ASN A 2 3.48 -16.19 -0.69
C ASN A 2 2.55 -15.29 -1.50
N SER A 3 1.31 -15.09 -1.02
CA SER A 3 0.37 -14.17 -1.65
C SER A 3 0.91 -12.73 -1.58
N THR A 4 0.55 -11.88 -2.54
CA THR A 4 0.89 -10.45 -2.51
C THR A 4 0.46 -9.80 -1.19
N ASP A 5 -0.73 -10.12 -0.69
CA ASP A 5 -1.24 -9.58 0.57
C ASP A 5 -0.39 -10.00 1.77
N GLN A 6 0.12 -11.23 1.78
CA GLN A 6 1.04 -11.68 2.82
C GLN A 6 2.33 -10.86 2.81
N SER A 7 2.90 -10.59 1.63
CA SER A 7 4.10 -9.75 1.53
C SER A 7 3.85 -8.32 2.03
N ILE A 8 2.67 -7.76 1.77
CA ILE A 8 2.28 -6.42 2.24
C ILE A 8 2.15 -6.40 3.77
N LEU A 9 1.43 -7.37 4.33
CA LEU A 9 1.22 -7.46 5.77
C LEU A 9 2.52 -7.77 6.53
N SER A 10 3.39 -8.60 5.98
CA SER A 10 4.74 -8.83 6.54
C SER A 10 5.58 -7.56 6.53
N CYS A 11 5.56 -6.79 5.45
CA CYS A 11 6.28 -5.53 5.35
C CYS A 11 5.80 -4.51 6.41
N LEU A 12 4.49 -4.43 6.64
CA LEU A 12 3.90 -3.60 7.71
C LEU A 12 4.35 -4.05 9.09
N LEU A 13 4.29 -5.36 9.35
CA LEU A 13 4.67 -5.93 10.64
C LEU A 13 6.14 -5.62 10.95
N GLU A 14 7.04 -5.81 9.97
CA GLU A 14 8.47 -5.49 10.09
C GLU A 14 8.71 -4.01 10.40
N ALA A 15 7.99 -3.10 9.73
CA ALA A 15 8.11 -1.66 9.95
C ALA A 15 7.63 -1.28 11.36
N LEU A 16 6.48 -1.80 11.79
CA LEU A 16 5.96 -1.58 13.15
C LEU A 16 6.89 -2.11 14.24
N GLN A 17 7.47 -3.31 14.04
CA GLN A 17 8.46 -3.88 14.95
C GLN A 17 9.73 -3.03 15.04
N SER A 18 10.05 -2.31 13.96
CA SER A 18 11.17 -1.38 13.88
C SER A 18 10.83 0.02 14.42
N LEU A 19 9.70 0.18 15.12
CA LEU A 19 9.20 1.46 15.65
C LEU A 19 9.00 2.55 14.58
N GLN A 20 8.72 2.13 13.34
CA GLN A 20 8.33 3.03 12.27
C GLN A 20 6.82 3.24 12.27
N ASN A 21 6.36 4.30 11.59
CA ASN A 21 4.94 4.61 11.40
C ASN A 21 4.53 4.36 9.93
N PRO A 22 4.39 3.09 9.49
CA PRO A 22 3.99 2.81 8.13
C PRO A 22 2.48 3.05 7.93
N TRP A 23 2.08 3.18 6.67
CA TRP A 23 0.69 3.32 6.23
C TRP A 23 0.24 2.06 5.51
N LEU A 24 -0.98 1.58 5.81
CA LEU A 24 -1.68 0.57 5.03
C LEU A 24 -2.89 1.22 4.35
N ILE A 25 -3.03 1.00 3.06
CA ILE A 25 -4.07 1.59 2.24
C ILE A 25 -4.81 0.48 1.50
N THR A 26 -6.15 0.60 1.47
CA THR A 26 -7.05 -0.37 0.84
C THR A 26 -8.05 0.35 -0.04
N ILE A 27 -8.29 -0.18 -1.25
CA ILE A 27 -9.41 0.28 -2.07
C ILE A 27 -10.73 -0.18 -1.44
N THR A 28 -11.53 0.77 -0.96
CA THR A 28 -12.85 0.48 -0.36
C THR A 28 -13.98 0.51 -1.39
N LYS A 29 -13.80 1.25 -2.48
CA LYS A 29 -14.78 1.40 -3.57
C LYS A 29 -14.09 1.84 -4.85
N THR A 30 -14.60 1.40 -6.00
CA THR A 30 -14.20 1.88 -7.33
C THR A 30 -15.40 2.46 -8.08
N ILE A 31 -15.14 3.35 -9.04
CA ILE A 31 -16.15 3.90 -9.95
C ILE A 31 -15.57 3.80 -11.37
N GLY A 32 -16.34 3.22 -12.30
CA GLY A 32 -15.87 2.99 -13.67
C GLY A 32 -14.77 1.92 -13.76
N SER A 33 -13.87 2.08 -14.73
CA SER A 33 -12.76 1.16 -14.98
C SER A 33 -11.57 1.49 -14.07
N SER A 34 -11.47 0.80 -12.93
CA SER A 34 -10.30 0.86 -12.04
C SER A 34 -9.28 -0.22 -12.43
N PRO A 35 -7.98 0.10 -12.51
CA PRO A 35 -6.93 -0.87 -12.82
C PRO A 35 -6.80 -1.97 -11.76
N ARG A 36 -7.23 -1.72 -10.52
CA ARG A 36 -7.28 -2.73 -9.46
C ARG A 36 -8.64 -2.81 -8.78
N PRO A 37 -9.05 -4.01 -8.32
CA PRO A 37 -10.35 -4.21 -7.68
C PRO A 37 -10.40 -3.69 -6.24
N VAL A 38 -11.62 -3.55 -5.71
CA VAL A 38 -11.88 -3.35 -4.29
C VAL A 38 -11.15 -4.42 -3.47
N GLY A 39 -10.56 -4.03 -2.35
CA GLY A 39 -9.73 -4.89 -1.50
C GLY A 39 -8.24 -4.91 -1.84
N SER A 40 -7.82 -4.30 -2.95
CA SER A 40 -6.39 -4.18 -3.27
C SER A 40 -5.66 -3.35 -2.21
N LEU A 41 -4.46 -3.82 -1.84
CA LEU A 41 -3.66 -3.28 -0.76
C LEU A 41 -2.34 -2.66 -1.26
N VAL A 42 -1.89 -1.63 -0.55
CA VAL A 42 -0.50 -1.12 -0.61
C VAL A 42 -0.07 -0.68 0.78
N ALA A 43 1.19 -0.96 1.12
CA ALA A 43 1.85 -0.45 2.31
C ALA A 43 2.93 0.57 1.91
N PHE A 44 3.04 1.66 2.67
CA PHE A 44 4.12 2.64 2.58
C PHE A 44 4.88 2.73 3.89
N LYS A 45 6.21 2.75 3.82
CA LYS A 45 7.06 3.06 4.98
C LYS A 45 7.33 4.57 5.05
N PRO A 46 7.79 5.10 6.21
CA PRO A 46 8.12 6.52 6.37
C PRO A 46 9.22 7.03 5.43
N ASP A 47 10.01 6.14 4.84
CA ASP A 47 11.05 6.46 3.86
C ASP A 47 10.53 6.56 2.40
N GLY A 48 9.22 6.40 2.20
CA GLY A 48 8.59 6.41 0.89
C GLY A 48 8.66 5.10 0.12
N SER A 49 9.29 4.06 0.67
CA SER A 49 9.26 2.73 0.06
C SER A 49 7.86 2.11 0.14
N GLN A 50 7.48 1.37 -0.91
CA GLN A 50 6.16 0.77 -1.04
C GLN A 50 6.19 -0.74 -1.24
N THR A 51 5.11 -1.42 -0.84
CA THR A 51 4.88 -2.84 -1.14
C THR A 51 3.41 -3.05 -1.45
N GLY A 52 3.10 -3.72 -2.57
CA GLY A 52 1.72 -3.77 -3.09
C GLY A 52 1.44 -2.60 -4.04
N SER A 53 0.19 -2.43 -4.42
CA SER A 53 -0.25 -1.32 -5.29
C SER A 53 -1.78 -1.28 -5.38
N VAL A 54 -2.29 -0.06 -5.60
CA VAL A 54 -3.73 0.26 -5.75
C VAL A 54 -4.07 0.78 -7.13
N SER A 55 -3.12 1.36 -7.87
CA SER A 55 -3.32 1.77 -9.27
C SER A 55 -2.22 1.27 -10.21
N GLY A 56 -0.99 1.20 -9.70
CA GLY A 56 0.22 0.84 -10.45
C GLY A 56 0.95 2.06 -11.02
N GLY A 57 0.78 3.25 -10.45
CA GLY A 57 1.37 4.49 -10.97
C GLY A 57 0.97 5.75 -10.20
N CYS A 58 0.38 6.72 -10.88
CA CYS A 58 0.20 8.09 -10.39
C CYS A 58 -0.56 8.23 -9.06
N VAL A 59 -1.44 7.28 -8.71
CA VAL A 59 -2.18 7.35 -7.42
C VAL A 59 -1.24 7.08 -6.25
N GLU A 60 -0.29 6.15 -6.41
CA GLU A 60 0.70 5.85 -5.38
C GLU A 60 1.60 7.06 -5.09
N GLU A 61 1.99 7.80 -6.13
CA GLU A 61 2.78 9.02 -6.00
C GLU A 61 2.01 10.13 -5.23
N ASP A 62 0.74 10.35 -5.55
CA ASP A 62 -0.12 11.30 -4.82
C ASP A 62 -0.32 10.88 -3.35
N LEU A 63 -0.49 9.57 -3.09
CA LEU A 63 -0.62 9.06 -1.74
C LEU A 63 0.65 9.30 -0.91
N ILE A 64 1.84 9.02 -1.46
CA ILE A 64 3.11 9.31 -0.77
C ILE A 64 3.20 10.81 -0.43
N ALA A 65 2.92 11.68 -1.39
CA ALA A 65 3.01 13.13 -1.21
C ALA A 65 2.06 13.70 -0.15
N ARG A 66 1.00 12.96 0.21
CA ARG A 66 0.01 13.38 1.22
C ARG A 66 0.22 12.71 2.59
N LEU A 67 0.94 11.60 2.63
CA LEU A 67 1.13 10.78 3.83
C LEU A 67 2.50 10.99 4.49
N LEU A 68 3.49 11.49 3.74
CA LEU A 68 4.81 11.92 4.22
C LEU A 68 4.89 13.45 4.26
#